data_AF-A0A7W4FW19-F1
#
_entry.id   AF-A0A7W4FW19-F1
#
_cell.length_a   1.000
_cell.length_b   1.000
_cell.length_c   1.000
_cell.angle_alpha   90.00
_cell.angle_beta   90.00
_cell.angle_gamma   90.00
#
_symmetry.space_group_name_H-M   'P 1'
#
loop_
_entity.id
_entity.type
_entity.pdbx_description
1 polymer ?
#
loop_
_entity_poly.entity_id
_entity_poly.type
_entity_poly.pdbx_seq_one_letter_code
_entity_poly.pdbx_strand_id
1 'polypeptide(L)' 'MKHNSIEKAHNAAEEAAKGFGFSSYAELNESVDEQAKEAARAAFDEALLGCQQEV' A
#
# COMPACT_ATOMS: atom_id res chain seq x y z
N MET A 1 10.09 -18.50 0.76
CA MET A 1 9.28 -17.64 1.65
C MET A 1 8.91 -16.34 0.92
N LYS A 2 8.13 -16.39 -0.18
CA LYS A 2 7.83 -15.20 -1.00
C LYS A 2 6.44 -14.59 -0.78
N HIS A 3 5.52 -15.32 -0.13
CA HIS A 3 4.15 -14.82 0.09
C HIS A 3 4.08 -13.69 1.13
N ASN A 4 5.00 -13.68 2.10
CA ASN A 4 4.94 -12.74 3.24
C ASN A 4 5.21 -11.28 2.86
N SER A 5 6.00 -11.02 1.81
CA SER A 5 6.41 -9.67 1.41
C SER A 5 5.30 -8.91 0.68
N ILE A 6 4.52 -9.61 -0.15
CA ILE A 6 3.42 -9.00 -0.91
C ILE A 6 2.24 -8.70 0.03
N GLU A 7 1.92 -9.61 0.95
CA GLU A 7 0.85 -9.37 1.94
C GLU A 7 1.16 -8.18 2.84
N LYS A 8 2.42 -8.01 3.27
CA LYS A 8 2.87 -6.82 4.02
C LYS A 8 2.73 -5.53 3.21
N ALA A 9 3.15 -5.54 1.94
CA ALA A 9 3.03 -4.37 1.08
C ALA A 9 1.57 -4.00 0.81
N HIS A 10 0.71 -5.00 0.61
CA HIS A 10 -0.73 -4.78 0.42
C HIS A 10 -1.37 -4.18 1.66
N ASN A 11 -1.00 -4.67 2.86
CA ASN A 11 -1.48 -4.11 4.13
C ASN A 11 -1.02 -2.65 4.30
N ALA A 12 0.23 -2.31 3.96
CA ALA A 12 0.72 -0.95 4.01
C ALA A 12 -0.07 0.01 3.10
N ALA A 13 -0.42 -0.43 1.89
CA ALA A 13 -1.28 0.32 0.98
C ALA A 13 -2.71 0.48 1.51
N GLU A 14 -3.26 -0.55 2.16
CA GLU A 14 -4.60 -0.47 2.77
C GLU A 14 -4.64 0.44 3.98
N GLU A 15 -3.63 0.41 4.86
CA GLU A 15 -3.54 1.33 6.00
C GLU A 15 -3.37 2.77 5.54
N ALA A 16 -2.57 3.00 4.50
CA ALA A 16 -2.48 4.32 3.87
C ALA A 16 -3.85 4.78 3.35
N ALA A 17 -4.56 3.93 2.59
CA ALA A 17 -5.90 4.25 2.09
C ALA A 17 -6.89 4.59 3.21
N LYS A 18 -6.88 3.84 4.32
CA LYS A 18 -7.69 4.14 5.53
C LYS A 18 -7.32 5.46 6.18
N GLY A 19 -6.03 5.83 6.18
CA GLY A 19 -5.56 7.13 6.66
C GLY A 19 -6.14 8.33 5.89
N PHE A 20 -6.47 8.13 4.62
CA PHE A 20 -7.18 9.12 3.79
C PHE A 20 -8.71 9.01 3.87
N GLY A 21 -9.25 8.08 4.66
CA GLY A 21 -10.69 7.89 4.87
C GLY A 21 -11.35 6.91 3.90
N PHE A 22 -10.59 6.15 3.12
CA PHE A 22 -11.12 5.12 2.23
C PHE A 22 -11.25 3.77 2.95
N SER A 23 -12.26 2.99 2.57
CA SER A 23 -12.51 1.67 3.16
C SER A 23 -11.44 0.64 2.76
N SER A 24 -10.85 0.78 1.57
CA SER A 24 -9.79 -0.10 1.05
C SER A 24 -9.03 0.58 -0.10
N TYR A 25 -7.87 0.03 -0.47
CA TYR A 25 -7.08 0.49 -1.62
C TYR A 25 -7.86 0.44 -2.94
N ALA A 26 -8.78 -0.51 -3.11
CA ALA A 26 -9.63 -0.58 -4.31
C ALA A 26 -10.53 0.65 -4.44
N GLU A 27 -11.18 1.06 -3.34
CA GLU A 27 -12.04 2.25 -3.29
C GLU A 27 -11.24 3.53 -3.54
N LEU A 28 -10.04 3.61 -2.96
CA LEU A 28 -9.09 4.69 -3.24
C LEU A 28 -8.70 4.74 -4.73
N ASN A 29 -8.42 3.59 -5.35
CA ASN A 29 -8.01 3.52 -6.76
C ASN A 29 -9.12 3.96 -7.73
N GLU A 30 -10.38 3.73 -7.37
CA GLU A 30 -11.56 4.20 -8.11
C GLU A 30 -11.89 5.68 -7.87
N SER A 31 -11.32 6.28 -6.81
CA SER A 31 -11.52 7.68 -6.48
C SER A 31 -10.72 8.62 -7.39
N VAL A 32 -11.01 9.92 -7.36
CA VAL A 32 -10.25 10.94 -8.14
C VAL A 32 -9.04 11.50 -7.36
N ASP A 33 -8.82 11.00 -6.15
CA ASP A 33 -7.84 11.52 -5.22
C ASP A 33 -6.43 10.99 -5.53
N GLU A 34 -5.74 11.67 -6.45
CA GLU A 34 -4.42 11.25 -6.93
C GLU A 34 -3.35 11.29 -5.82
N GLN A 35 -3.48 12.20 -4.85
CA GLN A 35 -2.55 12.30 -3.74
C GLN A 35 -2.61 11.07 -2.84
N ALA A 36 -3.82 10.64 -2.48
CA ALA A 36 -4.00 9.44 -1.67
C ALA A 36 -3.53 8.18 -2.43
N LYS A 37 -3.76 8.10 -3.76
CA LYS A 37 -3.27 6.99 -4.59
C LYS A 37 -1.74 6.93 -4.63
N GLU A 38 -1.09 8.08 -4.77
CA GLU A 38 0.37 8.16 -4.79
C GLU A 38 0.94 7.74 -3.43
N ALA A 39 0.35 8.20 -2.33
CA ALA A 39 0.77 7.82 -0.98
C ALA A 39 0.60 6.31 -0.71
N ALA A 40 -0.53 5.72 -1.12
CA ALA A 40 -0.74 4.29 -0.96
C ALA A 40 0.19 3.44 -1.84
N ARG A 41 0.52 3.91 -3.05
CA ARG A 41 1.54 3.26 -3.91
C ARG A 41 2.95 3.40 -3.35
N ALA A 42 3.31 4.57 -2.81
CA ALA A 42 4.58 4.77 -2.14
C ALA A 42 4.73 3.85 -0.94
N ALA A 43 3.71 3.76 -0.08
CA ALA A 43 3.68 2.84 1.06
C ALA A 43 3.81 1.37 0.64
N PHE A 44 3.16 0.99 -0.47
CA PHE A 44 3.32 -0.35 -1.05
C PHE A 44 4.76 -0.61 -1.48
N ASP A 45 5.35 0.32 -2.24
CA ASP A 45 6.70 0.18 -2.81
C ASP A 45 7.78 0.16 -1.71
N GLU A 46 7.67 1.04 -0.71
CA GLU A 46 8.55 1.07 0.46
C GLU A 46 8.48 -0.24 1.26
N ALA A 47 7.27 -0.75 1.50
CA ALA A 47 7.08 -2.02 2.21
C ALA A 47 7.62 -3.21 1.39
N LEU A 48 7.49 -3.17 0.06
CA LEU A 48 8.02 -4.19 -0.85
C LEU A 48 9.56 -4.16 -0.89
N LEU A 49 10.16 -2.97 -0.99
CA LEU A 49 11.60 -2.75 -0.95
C LEU A 49 12.21 -3.14 0.39
N GLY A 50 11.57 -2.76 1.50
CA GLY A 50 11.99 -3.13 2.85
C GLY A 50 11.97 -4.66 3.06
N CYS A 51 10.95 -5.35 2.52
CA CYS A 51 10.90 -6.81 2.54
C CYS A 51 11.96 -7.49 1.67
N GLN A 52 12.57 -6.78 0.71
CA GLN A 52 13.67 -7.31 -0.10
C GLN A 52 15.05 -7.07 0.54
N GLN A 53 15.16 -6.24 1.58
CA GLN A 53 16.41 -5.98 2.31
C GLN A 53 16.60 -6.88 3.55
N GLU A 54 15.58 -7.64 3.98
CA GLU A 54 15.70 -8.67 5.03
C GLU A 54 16.31 -10.00 4.50
N VAL A 55 17.36 -9.94 3.66
CA VAL A 55 18.09 -11.12 3.13
C VAL A 55 19.59 -10.98 3.33
#